data_AF-A0A7H0GX27-F1
#
_entry.id   AF-A0A7H0GX27-F1
#
_cell.length_a   1.000
_cell.length_b   1.000
_cell.length_c   1.000
_cell.angle_alpha   90.00
_cell.angle_beta   90.00
_cell.angle_gamma   90.00
#
_symmetry.space_group_name_H-M   'P 1'
#
loop_
_entity.id
_entity.type
_entity.pdbx_description
1 polymer ?
#
loop_
_entity_poly.entity_id
_entity_poly.type
_entity_poly.pdbx_seq_one_letter_code
_entity_poly.pdbx_strand_id
1 'polypeptide(L)'
;MADNINNPLNRRKPGRRSGSKLLPDMTPMVGLGFLLVTFFIMAGEFAKPSMIKLATPVRPTCSGDRLGGIVCRSVLTVIIGQNGQAYHFFGLNSDFGERPELHTTNLGPEGLRKVLLDLQRVNPTAVVYLKMTANAKYKDMVDALDEIEITNQKRYALVDVTAEDRALLKLNAL
;
A
#
# COMPACT_ATOMS: atom_id res chain seq x y z
N MET A 1 -103.97 -13.90 36.60
CA MET A 1 -102.71 -13.90 37.35
C MET A 1 -101.68 -14.63 36.51
N ALA A 2 -100.59 -13.93 36.11
CA ALA A 2 -99.28 -14.44 35.60
C ALA A 2 -99.28 -15.31 34.31
N ASP A 3 -98.38 -15.22 33.32
CA ASP A 3 -97.15 -14.46 33.00
C ASP A 3 -96.95 -14.53 31.46
N ASN A 4 -96.79 -13.43 30.72
CA ASN A 4 -95.52 -12.89 30.19
C ASN A 4 -94.40 -13.91 29.87
N ILE A 5 -94.19 -14.24 28.58
CA ILE A 5 -92.84 -14.30 27.97
C ILE A 5 -92.95 -13.91 26.48
N ASN A 6 -92.75 -12.62 26.19
CA ASN A 6 -92.35 -12.14 24.86
C ASN A 6 -90.82 -12.05 24.79
N ASN A 7 -90.28 -12.19 23.56
CA ASN A 7 -88.97 -11.72 23.04
C ASN A 7 -87.88 -12.81 22.77
N PRO A 8 -86.93 -12.63 21.83
CA PRO A 8 -86.98 -12.21 20.42
C PRO A 8 -86.33 -13.23 19.46
N LEU A 9 -86.71 -13.24 18.18
CA LEU A 9 -85.81 -13.70 17.11
C LEU A 9 -85.52 -12.56 16.13
N ASN A 10 -84.57 -11.72 16.56
CA ASN A 10 -83.95 -10.69 15.75
C ASN A 10 -83.05 -11.34 14.67
N ARG A 11 -83.58 -11.54 13.45
CA ARG A 11 -82.78 -11.97 12.29
C ARG A 11 -81.92 -10.81 11.79
N ARG A 12 -80.69 -10.70 12.31
CA ARG A 12 -79.64 -9.88 11.70
C ARG A 12 -79.19 -10.52 10.39
N LYS A 13 -79.34 -9.82 9.26
CA LYS A 13 -78.71 -10.19 7.98
C LYS A 13 -77.19 -10.17 8.13
N PRO A 14 -76.44 -11.16 7.60
CA PRO A 14 -74.99 -11.10 7.66
C PRO A 14 -74.50 -10.00 6.72
N GLY A 15 -73.80 -9.01 7.27
CA GLY A 15 -73.12 -7.98 6.50
C GLY A 15 -72.06 -8.61 5.60
N ARG A 16 -72.17 -8.37 4.29
CA ARG A 16 -71.17 -8.73 3.29
C ARG A 16 -69.88 -7.97 3.61
N ARG A 17 -68.90 -8.66 4.22
CA ARG A 17 -67.56 -8.10 4.44
C ARG A 17 -66.91 -7.95 3.06
N SER A 18 -66.82 -6.71 2.59
CA SER A 18 -65.97 -6.36 1.45
C SER A 18 -64.54 -6.69 1.84
N GLY A 19 -63.94 -7.70 1.21
CA GLY A 19 -62.55 -8.08 1.44
C GLY A 19 -61.65 -6.85 1.31
N SER A 20 -60.81 -6.60 2.31
CA SER A 20 -59.77 -5.58 2.22
C SER A 20 -58.89 -5.91 1.01
N LYS A 21 -58.85 -5.00 0.03
CA LYS A 21 -57.89 -5.09 -1.07
C LYS A 21 -56.50 -5.07 -0.43
N LEU A 22 -55.81 -6.21 -0.43
CA LEU A 22 -54.40 -6.32 -0.11
C LEU A 22 -53.64 -5.61 -1.23
N LEU A 23 -53.48 -4.30 -1.09
CA LEU A 23 -52.59 -3.51 -1.96
C LEU A 23 -51.16 -3.83 -1.49
N PRO A 24 -50.33 -4.44 -2.34
CA PRO A 24 -48.95 -4.76 -1.97
C PRO A 24 -48.19 -3.47 -1.66
N ASP A 25 -47.61 -3.39 -0.46
CA ASP A 25 -46.83 -2.23 -0.05
C ASP A 25 -45.45 -2.29 -0.71
N MET A 26 -45.11 -1.26 -1.51
CA MET A 26 -43.88 -1.21 -2.31
C MET A 26 -42.70 -0.60 -1.54
N THR A 27 -42.96 -0.06 -0.34
CA THR A 27 -41.98 0.55 0.56
C THR A 27 -40.74 -0.33 0.83
N PRO A 28 -40.88 -1.64 1.12
CA PRO A 28 -39.71 -2.52 1.25
C PRO A 28 -38.95 -2.72 -0.07
N MET A 29 -39.63 -2.72 -1.21
CA MET A 29 -39.00 -2.90 -2.54
C MET A 29 -38.14 -1.69 -2.93
N VAL A 30 -38.61 -0.48 -2.63
CA VAL A 30 -37.86 0.77 -2.85
C VAL A 30 -36.66 0.87 -1.92
N GLY A 31 -36.81 0.48 -0.65
CA GLY A 31 -35.71 0.48 0.33
C GLY A 31 -34.56 -0.48 -0.02
N LEU A 32 -34.89 -1.68 -0.52
CA LEU A 32 -33.90 -2.64 -1.02
C LEU A 32 -33.13 -2.12 -2.24
N GLY A 33 -33.80 -1.39 -3.14
CA GLY A 33 -33.15 -0.74 -4.27
C GLY A 33 -32.13 0.32 -3.85
N PHE A 34 -32.47 1.16 -2.86
CA PHE A 34 -31.55 2.17 -2.32
C PHE A 34 -30.33 1.54 -1.64
N LEU A 35 -30.52 0.44 -0.90
CA LEU A 35 -29.41 -0.33 -0.30
C LEU A 35 -28.48 -0.90 -1.38
N LEU A 36 -29.03 -1.41 -2.49
CA LEU A 36 -28.24 -1.99 -3.57
C LEU A 36 -27.43 -0.94 -4.33
N VAL A 37 -28.04 0.20 -4.66
CA VAL A 37 -27.32 1.28 -5.36
C VAL A 37 -26.18 1.82 -4.50
N THR A 38 -26.41 2.04 -3.21
CA THR A 38 -25.35 2.51 -2.29
C THR A 38 -24.27 1.44 -2.07
N PHE A 39 -24.65 0.17 -1.90
CA PHE A 39 -23.72 -0.95 -1.81
C PHE A 39 -22.86 -1.10 -3.06
N PHE A 40 -23.45 -1.04 -4.26
CA PHE A 40 -22.71 -1.18 -5.52
C PHE A 40 -21.80 0.01 -5.83
N ILE A 41 -22.23 1.23 -5.50
CA ILE A 41 -21.36 2.41 -5.64
C ILE A 41 -20.15 2.30 -4.68
N MET A 42 -20.39 1.92 -3.42
CA MET A 42 -19.32 1.73 -2.42
C MET A 42 -18.39 0.56 -2.79
N ALA A 43 -18.93 -0.56 -3.26
CA ALA A 43 -18.14 -1.71 -3.72
C ALA A 43 -17.31 -1.37 -4.97
N GLY A 44 -17.82 -0.47 -5.84
CA GLY A 44 -17.12 0.00 -7.03
C GLY A 44 -15.86 0.82 -6.73
N GLU A 45 -15.82 1.56 -5.62
CA GLU A 45 -14.63 2.31 -5.19
C GLU A 45 -13.45 1.36 -4.88
N PHE A 46 -13.71 0.18 -4.32
CA PHE A 46 -12.66 -0.79 -3.97
C PHE A 46 -12.04 -1.50 -5.17
N ALA A 47 -12.65 -1.43 -6.36
CA ALA A 47 -12.11 -2.03 -7.58
C ALA A 47 -11.03 -1.17 -8.26
N LYS A 48 -10.82 0.08 -7.82
CA LYS A 48 -9.81 0.96 -8.39
C LYS A 48 -8.41 0.50 -7.93
N PRO A 49 -7.49 0.13 -8.84
CA PRO A 49 -6.12 -0.16 -8.44
C PRO A 49 -5.43 1.11 -7.95
N SER A 50 -4.92 1.10 -6.72
CA SER A 50 -4.01 2.15 -6.23
C SER A 50 -2.64 1.94 -6.90
N MET A 51 -2.22 2.86 -7.76
CA MET A 51 -0.95 2.76 -8.49
C MET A 51 0.11 3.69 -7.90
N ILE A 52 1.30 3.14 -7.63
CA ILE A 52 2.52 3.89 -7.33
C ILE A 52 3.22 4.22 -8.66
N LYS A 53 3.57 5.50 -8.88
CA LYS A 53 4.26 5.95 -10.10
C LYS A 53 5.77 5.76 -9.95
N LEU A 54 6.31 4.71 -10.58
CA LEU A 54 7.74 4.43 -10.60
C LEU A 54 8.38 4.99 -11.87
N ALA A 55 9.21 6.04 -11.74
CA ALA A 55 10.08 6.49 -12.81
C ALA A 55 11.50 6.00 -12.52
N THR A 56 11.90 4.89 -13.14
CA THR A 56 13.27 4.38 -12.98
C THR A 56 14.24 5.14 -13.88
N PRO A 57 15.33 5.72 -13.33
CA PRO A 57 16.40 6.28 -14.13
C PRO A 57 17.14 5.15 -14.86
N VAL A 58 17.69 5.48 -16.03
CA VAL A 58 18.54 4.56 -16.78
C VAL A 58 19.75 4.19 -15.90
N ARG A 59 20.04 2.89 -15.77
CA ARG A 59 21.20 2.40 -15.02
C ARG A 59 22.46 3.02 -15.63
N PRO A 60 23.25 3.83 -14.91
CA PRO A 60 24.54 4.27 -15.42
C PRO A 60 25.42 3.05 -15.67
N THR A 61 26.02 2.96 -16.85
CA THR A 61 27.02 1.95 -17.18
C THR A 61 28.38 2.38 -16.64
N CYS A 62 28.95 1.64 -15.70
CA CYS A 62 30.26 1.94 -15.09
C CYS A 62 31.47 1.51 -15.96
N SER A 63 31.24 1.00 -17.17
CA SER A 63 32.27 0.52 -18.10
C SER A 63 32.81 1.65 -18.98
N GLY A 64 34.04 2.12 -18.70
CA GLY A 64 34.94 2.58 -19.76
C GLY A 64 35.56 3.98 -19.67
N ASP A 65 35.32 4.78 -18.63
CA ASP A 65 35.96 6.10 -18.55
C ASP A 65 36.26 6.53 -17.12
N ARG A 66 37.29 7.36 -16.91
CA ARG A 66 37.65 7.89 -15.56
C ARG A 66 36.48 8.61 -14.87
N LEU A 67 35.50 9.09 -15.64
CA LEU A 67 34.25 9.66 -15.14
C LEU A 67 33.25 8.61 -14.62
N GLY A 68 33.28 7.37 -15.13
CA GLY A 68 32.37 6.30 -14.71
C GLY A 68 32.50 5.95 -13.23
N GLY A 69 33.73 5.92 -12.70
CA GLY A 69 33.97 5.71 -11.26
C GLY A 69 33.38 6.83 -10.37
N ILE A 70 33.37 8.08 -10.85
CA ILE A 70 32.75 9.22 -10.14
C ILE A 70 31.22 9.09 -10.13
N VAL A 71 30.64 8.67 -11.27
CA VAL A 71 29.20 8.44 -11.40
C VAL A 71 28.75 7.27 -10.51
N CYS A 72 29.54 6.21 -10.40
CA CYS A 72 29.18 5.05 -9.59
C CYS A 72 29.38 5.31 -8.08
N ARG A 73 30.31 6.19 -7.69
CA ARG A 73 30.41 6.72 -6.30
C ARG A 73 29.24 7.64 -5.92
N SER A 74 28.54 8.20 -6.91
CA SER A 74 27.34 9.02 -6.73
C SER A 74 26.04 8.21 -6.55
N VAL A 75 26.14 6.90 -6.36
CA VAL A 75 24.99 6.02 -6.10
C VAL A 75 24.91 5.71 -4.61
N LEU A 76 23.73 5.82 -4.02
CA LEU A 76 23.46 5.30 -2.68
C LEU A 76 22.71 3.97 -2.83
N THR A 77 23.32 2.87 -2.42
CA THR A 77 22.65 1.57 -2.40
C THR A 77 22.03 1.34 -1.03
N VAL A 78 20.72 1.14 -1.00
CA VAL A 78 19.93 0.81 0.19
C VAL A 78 19.40 -0.61 0.02
N ILE A 79 19.77 -1.49 0.94
CA ILE A 79 19.29 -2.87 1.01
C ILE A 79 18.33 -3.03 2.17
N ILE A 80 17.10 -3.45 1.88
CA ILE A 80 16.09 -3.73 2.88
C ILE A 80 16.26 -5.16 3.39
N GLY A 81 16.50 -5.27 4.69
CA GLY A 81 16.65 -6.52 5.42
C GLY A 81 15.35 -7.01 6.06
N GLN A 82 15.49 -7.96 6.99
CA GLN A 82 14.38 -8.40 7.83
C GLN A 82 14.14 -7.42 8.99
N ASN A 83 12.95 -7.51 9.59
CA ASN A 83 12.58 -6.78 10.82
C ASN A 83 12.65 -5.25 10.71
N GLY A 84 12.39 -4.71 9.52
CA GLY A 84 12.38 -3.26 9.29
C GLY A 84 13.75 -2.58 9.36
N GLN A 85 14.84 -3.35 9.22
CA GLN A 85 16.20 -2.83 9.14
C GLN A 85 16.56 -2.51 7.68
N ALA A 86 17.20 -1.36 7.48
CA ALA A 86 17.74 -0.93 6.19
C ALA A 86 19.27 -0.78 6.31
N TYR A 87 19.99 -1.46 5.44
CA TYR A 87 21.44 -1.33 5.32
C TYR A 87 21.74 -0.41 4.16
N HIS A 88 22.68 0.51 4.31
CA HIS A 88 23.04 1.42 3.23
C HIS A 88 24.55 1.55 3.10
N PHE A 89 24.99 1.81 1.88
CA PHE A 89 26.36 2.14 1.56
C PHE A 89 26.42 2.97 0.28
N PHE A 90 27.49 3.74 0.14
CA PHE A 90 27.75 4.52 -1.06
C PHE A 90 28.50 3.66 -2.09
N GLY A 91 28.04 3.70 -3.34
CA GLY A 91 28.63 2.98 -4.45
C GLY A 91 27.92 1.68 -4.83
N LEU A 92 28.59 0.93 -5.70
CA LEU A 92 28.23 -0.41 -6.14
C LEU A 92 29.30 -1.40 -5.68
N ASN A 93 28.85 -2.52 -5.13
CA ASN A 93 29.71 -3.55 -4.55
C ASN A 93 30.52 -4.33 -5.60
N SER A 94 30.07 -4.33 -6.86
CA SER A 94 30.69 -5.09 -7.95
C SER A 94 31.98 -4.48 -8.51
N ASP A 95 32.22 -3.19 -8.26
CA ASP A 95 33.14 -2.43 -9.12
C ASP A 95 34.44 -2.00 -8.43
N PHE A 96 34.50 -1.95 -7.10
CA PHE A 96 35.60 -1.29 -6.39
C PHE A 96 36.63 -2.19 -5.72
N GLY A 97 36.42 -3.51 -5.61
CA GLY A 97 37.36 -4.45 -4.96
C GLY A 97 37.57 -4.23 -3.45
N GLU A 98 37.34 -3.02 -2.96
CA GLU A 98 37.21 -2.63 -1.55
C GLU A 98 35.76 -2.80 -1.11
N ARG A 99 35.58 -3.44 0.05
CA ARG A 99 34.25 -3.65 0.62
C ARG A 99 33.76 -2.33 1.19
N PRO A 100 32.61 -1.82 0.74
CA PRO A 100 32.06 -0.59 1.31
C PRO A 100 31.66 -0.83 2.77
N GLU A 101 31.83 0.21 3.61
CA GLU A 101 31.35 0.19 4.98
C GLU A 101 29.82 0.14 4.98
N LEU A 102 29.27 -0.91 5.60
CA LEU A 102 27.83 -1.13 5.67
C LEU A 102 27.28 -0.45 6.92
N HIS A 103 26.39 0.52 6.72
CA HIS A 103 25.72 1.20 7.82
C HIS A 103 24.30 0.66 7.99
N THR A 104 23.98 0.26 9.22
CA THR A 104 22.63 -0.22 9.58
C THR A 104 21.78 0.95 10.09
N THR A 105 20.57 1.05 9.56
CA THR A 105 19.60 2.10 9.89
C THR A 105 18.18 1.54 9.97
N ASN A 106 17.27 2.31 10.56
CA ASN A 106 15.84 1.99 10.57
C ASN A 106 15.14 2.65 9.37
N LEU A 107 14.03 2.06 8.92
CA LEU A 107 13.15 2.59 7.87
C LEU A 107 12.31 3.82 8.29
N GLY A 108 12.69 4.48 9.39
CA GLY A 108 11.95 5.61 9.95
C GLY A 108 12.60 6.96 9.73
N PRO A 109 11.97 8.04 10.23
CA PRO A 109 12.43 9.42 10.05
C PRO A 109 13.80 9.69 10.68
N GLU A 110 14.15 8.97 11.74
CA GLU A 110 15.45 9.14 12.42
C GLU A 110 16.59 8.34 11.77
N GLY A 111 16.26 7.44 10.83
CA GLY A 111 17.22 6.58 10.13
C GLY A 111 17.33 6.97 8.67
N LEU A 112 16.67 6.21 7.80
CA LEU A 112 16.76 6.33 6.35
C LEU A 112 16.52 7.76 5.84
N ARG A 113 15.54 8.47 6.41
CA ARG A 113 15.23 9.85 6.00
C ARG A 113 16.42 10.80 6.16
N LYS A 114 17.15 10.71 7.27
CA LYS A 114 18.33 11.56 7.50
C LYS A 114 19.42 11.27 6.48
N VAL A 115 19.69 9.99 6.22
CA VAL A 115 20.66 9.56 5.20
C VAL A 115 20.30 10.12 3.82
N LEU A 116 19.02 10.05 3.45
CA LEU A 116 18.53 10.58 2.17
C LEU A 116 18.62 12.11 2.08
N LEU A 117 18.30 12.83 3.16
CA LEU A 117 18.43 14.29 3.22
C LEU A 117 19.89 14.74 3.15
N ASP A 118 20.79 14.03 3.83
CA ASP A 118 22.22 14.33 3.79
C ASP A 118 22.82 14.02 2.42
N LEU A 119 22.40 12.91 1.79
CA LEU A 119 22.76 12.63 0.40
C LEU A 119 22.31 13.77 -0.52
N GLN A 120 21.07 14.27 -0.38
CA GLN A 120 20.54 15.33 -1.22
C GLN A 120 21.34 16.64 -1.09
N ARG A 121 21.80 16.96 0.12
CA ARG A 121 22.64 18.14 0.38
C ARG A 121 24.02 18.02 -0.25
N VAL A 122 24.63 16.83 -0.16
CA VAL A 122 25.97 16.58 -0.70
C VAL A 122 25.95 16.42 -2.22
N ASN A 123 24.96 15.70 -2.75
CA ASN A 123 24.84 15.40 -4.16
C ASN A 123 23.35 15.27 -4.59
N PRO A 124 22.74 16.35 -5.09
CA PRO A 124 21.35 16.35 -5.52
C PRO A 124 21.10 15.53 -6.79
N THR A 125 22.15 15.10 -7.48
CA THR A 125 22.06 14.29 -8.71
C THR A 125 22.23 12.79 -8.47
N ALA A 126 22.50 12.40 -7.22
CA ALA A 126 22.69 11.03 -6.81
C ALA A 126 21.48 10.16 -7.12
N VAL A 127 21.75 8.88 -7.37
CA VAL A 127 20.72 7.88 -7.66
C VAL A 127 20.62 6.93 -6.47
N VAL A 128 19.40 6.71 -5.98
CA VAL A 128 19.15 5.77 -4.88
C VAL A 128 18.79 4.40 -5.46
N TYR A 129 19.59 3.39 -5.19
CA TYR A 129 19.29 2.01 -5.55
C TYR A 129 18.63 1.31 -4.38
N LEU A 130 17.36 0.94 -4.55
CA LEU A 130 16.60 0.21 -3.56
C LEU A 130 16.62 -1.27 -3.91
N LYS A 131 17.22 -2.07 -3.04
CA LYS A 131 17.34 -3.52 -3.19
C LYS A 131 16.61 -4.22 -2.06
N MET A 132 15.78 -5.20 -2.39
CA MET A 132 15.00 -5.95 -1.40
C MET A 132 15.55 -7.36 -1.25
N THR A 133 15.87 -7.76 -0.01
CA THR A 133 16.23 -9.16 0.25
C THR A 133 15.01 -10.07 0.14
N ALA A 134 15.21 -11.34 -0.19
CA ALA A 134 14.11 -12.31 -0.34
C ALA A 134 13.27 -12.50 0.94
N ASN A 135 13.82 -12.10 2.09
CA ASN A 135 13.16 -12.22 3.39
C ASN A 135 12.55 -10.91 3.90
N ALA A 136 12.74 -9.79 3.20
CA ALA A 136 12.15 -8.51 3.57
C ALA A 136 10.64 -8.52 3.30
N LYS A 137 9.86 -7.82 4.13
CA LYS A 137 8.42 -7.73 3.93
C LYS A 137 8.13 -6.69 2.85
N TYR A 138 7.08 -6.91 2.06
CA TYR A 138 6.60 -5.92 1.09
C TYR A 138 6.29 -4.56 1.75
N LYS A 139 5.76 -4.60 2.98
CA LYS A 139 5.53 -3.40 3.79
C LYS A 139 6.81 -2.57 3.96
N ASP A 140 7.93 -3.20 4.28
CA ASP A 140 9.21 -2.51 4.51
C ASP A 140 9.72 -1.81 3.22
N MET A 141 9.38 -2.38 2.05
CA MET A 141 9.67 -1.76 0.75
C MET A 141 8.79 -0.55 0.47
N VAL A 142 7.49 -0.64 0.77
CA VAL A 142 6.58 0.52 0.67
C VAL A 142 7.02 1.62 1.62
N ASP A 143 7.33 1.29 2.88
CA ASP A 143 7.82 2.26 3.87
C ASP A 143 9.11 2.96 3.37
N ALA A 144 10.03 2.21 2.74
CA ALA A 144 11.23 2.81 2.12
C ALA A 144 10.92 3.73 0.94
N LEU A 145 9.95 3.37 0.08
CA LEU A 145 9.51 4.21 -1.03
C LEU A 145 8.85 5.50 -0.54
N ASP A 146 8.03 5.41 0.50
CA ASP A 146 7.43 6.58 1.14
C ASP A 146 8.51 7.53 1.67
N GLU A 147 9.59 7.02 2.26
CA GLU A 147 10.71 7.85 2.72
C GLU A 147 11.48 8.53 1.56
N ILE A 148 11.60 7.85 0.42
CA ILE A 148 12.19 8.40 -0.82
C ILE A 148 11.29 9.51 -1.38
N GLU A 149 9.98 9.31 -1.38
CA GLU A 149 9.01 10.30 -1.84
C GLU A 149 8.95 11.52 -0.91
N ILE A 150 8.91 11.31 0.41
CA ILE A 150 8.91 12.38 1.42
C ILE A 150 10.17 13.24 1.32
N THR A 151 11.33 12.64 1.04
CA THR A 151 12.59 13.37 0.82
C THR A 151 12.75 13.92 -0.60
N ASN A 152 11.74 13.75 -1.46
CA ASN A 152 11.68 14.25 -2.83
C ASN A 152 12.89 13.81 -3.69
N GLN A 153 13.29 12.55 -3.54
CA GLN A 153 14.34 11.95 -4.34
C GLN A 153 13.81 11.64 -5.73
N LYS A 154 14.29 12.37 -6.74
CA LYS A 154 13.78 12.25 -8.12
C LYS A 154 14.32 11.05 -8.87
N ARG A 155 15.39 10.43 -8.39
CA ARG A 155 16.16 9.39 -9.09
C ARG A 155 16.34 8.19 -8.18
N TYR A 156 15.48 7.20 -8.35
CA TYR A 156 15.60 5.94 -7.62
C TYR A 156 15.27 4.75 -8.52
N ALA A 157 15.96 3.64 -8.30
CA ALA A 157 15.77 2.41 -9.07
C ALA A 157 15.59 1.22 -8.14
N LEU A 158 14.55 0.42 -8.42
CA LEU A 158 14.41 -0.91 -7.82
C LEU A 158 15.33 -1.88 -8.57
N VAL A 159 16.23 -2.50 -7.82
CA VAL A 159 17.23 -3.43 -8.37
C VAL A 159 17.26 -4.69 -7.52
N ASP A 160 17.46 -5.83 -8.15
CA ASP A 160 17.61 -7.09 -7.42
C ASP A 160 18.93 -7.14 -6.64
N VAL A 161 18.90 -7.81 -5.49
CA VAL A 161 20.09 -8.01 -4.65
C VAL A 161 21.06 -8.96 -5.35
N THR A 162 22.31 -8.53 -5.55
CA THR A 162 23.37 -9.35 -6.17
C THR A 162 23.97 -10.35 -5.18
N ALA A 163 24.71 -11.33 -5.68
CA ALA A 163 25.38 -12.32 -4.82
C ALA A 163 26.38 -11.69 -3.84
N GLU A 164 27.09 -10.65 -4.28
CA GLU A 164 28.06 -9.91 -3.48
C GLU A 164 27.40 -9.12 -2.34
N ASP A 165 26.24 -8.51 -2.61
CA ASP A 165 25.46 -7.80 -1.59
C ASP A 165 25.00 -8.76 -0.49
N ARG A 166 24.59 -9.98 -0.87
CA ARG A 166 24.24 -11.03 0.10
C ARG A 166 25.46 -11.46 0.91
N ALA A 167 26.65 -11.50 0.30
CA ALA A 167 27.88 -11.82 1.01
C ALA A 167 28.25 -10.72 2.02
N LEU A 168 28.11 -9.44 1.66
CA LEU A 168 28.31 -8.31 2.59
C LEU A 168 27.33 -8.35 3.76
N LEU A 169 26.05 -8.62 3.51
CA LEU A 169 25.05 -8.73 4.56
C LEU A 169 25.38 -9.88 5.52
N LYS A 170 25.78 -11.04 5.01
CA LYS A 170 26.16 -12.17 5.88
C LYS A 170 27.38 -11.87 6.75
N LEU A 171 28.30 -11.04 6.27
CA LEU A 171 29.53 -10.74 7.00
C LEU A 171 29.32 -9.71 8.12
N ASN A 172 28.39 -8.79 7.93
CA ASN A 172 28.17 -7.63 8.81
C ASN A 172 26.84 -7.69 9.60
N ALA A 173 25.94 -8.61 9.27
CA ALA A 173 24.67 -8.82 9.97
C ALA A 173 24.63 -10.14 10.78
N LEU A 174 25.80 -10.66 11.14
CA LEU A 174 25.98 -11.75 12.11
C LEU A 174 26.65 -11.23 13.39
#